data_AF-A0A165XQ97-F1
#
_entry.id   AF-A0A165XQ97-F1
#
_cell.length_a   1.000
_cell.length_b   1.000
_cell.length_c   1.000
_cell.angle_alpha   90.00
_cell.angle_beta   90.00
_cell.angle_gamma   90.00
#
_symmetry.space_group_name_H-M   'P 1'
#
loop_
_entity.id
_entity.type
_entity.pdbx_description
1 polymer ?
#
loop_
_entity_poly.entity_id
_entity_poly.type
_entity_poly.pdbx_seq_one_letter_code
_entity_poly.pdbx_strand_id
1 'polypeptide(L)'
;MSDRRPHARYVHNTSVSPTNQPKLYQLGQKQGALSLQRYHYLRAAITNSYGFKTVPPAFPGASERYDIHFQPYSDFPLEPIKNVKLRPGTDGTFHAADLELAEFWTMILSYNATFPLTTGWDKFDKLFKKLKENGYDKGSVNCMFFARESGCLDPRCPFRHDNAKAQRDREKVLKARRDALKQPSSRAIRGYQRREVDALLQRTGMTQNELLGMDGEGRFLDDDDGDGPLHPEHQKIIDDSLRLRAICEHPNCDNLMWKKDENANMAKCSKCKAAYYCSSICQRTDWKAHKPNCISYDDLVDNDDFWDEWGNRKDQRAVAQRQVSVRSMPFV
;
A
#
# COMPACT_ATOMS: atom_id res chain seq x y z
N MET A 1 30.48 2.52 7.59
CA MET A 1 29.43 3.38 8.15
C MET A 1 28.82 4.12 6.97
N SER A 2 27.62 3.74 6.53
CA SER A 2 26.94 4.55 5.51
C SER A 2 26.62 5.90 6.14
N ASP A 3 27.00 6.96 5.44
CA ASP A 3 26.72 8.34 5.80
C ASP A 3 25.19 8.51 5.76
N ARG A 4 24.52 8.12 6.87
CA ARG A 4 23.09 8.35 7.08
C ARG A 4 22.94 9.85 7.20
N ARG A 5 22.88 10.54 6.06
CA ARG A 5 22.44 11.94 6.04
C ARG A 5 21.13 11.97 6.82
N PRO A 6 21.01 12.80 7.86
CA PRO A 6 19.73 12.99 8.52
C PRO A 6 18.73 13.38 7.42
N HIS A 7 17.82 12.46 7.11
CA HIS A 7 16.85 12.67 6.05
C HIS A 7 16.07 13.95 6.41
N ALA A 8 15.95 14.88 5.48
CA ALA A 8 15.27 16.17 5.66
C ALA A 8 13.74 16.03 5.78
N ARG A 9 13.26 14.92 6.36
CA ARG A 9 11.84 14.69 6.64
C ARG A 9 11.34 15.76 7.60
N TYR A 10 10.13 16.25 7.37
CA TYR A 10 9.45 17.25 8.21
C TYR A 10 10.16 18.62 8.24
N VAL A 11 10.95 18.93 7.22
CA VAL A 11 11.55 20.25 7.00
C VAL A 11 10.77 21.00 5.94
N HIS A 12 10.41 22.25 6.23
CA HIS A 12 9.93 23.21 5.24
C HIS A 12 11.10 24.12 4.89
N ASN A 13 11.63 23.96 3.68
CA ASN A 13 12.86 24.63 3.25
C ASN A 13 12.55 26.05 2.76
N THR A 14 12.36 26.98 3.70
CA THR A 14 12.05 28.39 3.41
C THR A 14 13.24 29.18 2.87
N SER A 15 14.47 28.67 3.04
CA SER A 15 15.70 29.31 2.56
C SER A 15 16.05 28.99 1.11
N VAL A 16 15.33 28.07 0.46
CA VAL A 16 15.55 27.70 -0.94
C VAL A 16 15.11 28.87 -1.83
N SER A 17 16.05 29.43 -2.59
CA SER A 17 15.83 30.57 -3.48
C SER A 17 16.39 30.32 -4.88
N PRO A 18 15.92 31.05 -5.92
CA PRO A 18 16.47 30.95 -7.26
C PRO A 18 17.98 31.21 -7.32
N THR A 19 18.49 32.12 -6.47
CA THR A 19 19.89 32.54 -6.45
C THR A 19 20.80 31.53 -5.74
N ASN A 20 20.37 31.01 -4.58
CA ASN A 20 21.23 30.18 -3.74
C ASN A 20 21.17 28.70 -4.14
N GLN A 21 20.00 28.21 -4.57
CA GLN A 21 19.77 26.78 -4.85
C GLN A 21 18.78 26.58 -6.01
N PRO A 22 19.13 27.00 -7.25
CA PRO A 22 18.19 27.04 -8.38
C PRO A 22 17.52 25.70 -8.69
N LYS A 23 18.27 24.59 -8.62
CA LYS A 23 17.73 23.24 -8.88
C LYS A 23 16.68 22.81 -7.86
N LEU A 24 16.94 23.07 -6.57
CA LEU A 24 16.00 22.74 -5.50
C LEU A 24 14.79 23.66 -5.52
N TYR A 25 14.99 24.94 -5.88
CA TYR A 25 13.89 25.89 -6.07
C TYR A 25 12.96 25.44 -7.20
N GLN A 26 13.49 25.05 -8.36
CA GLN A 26 12.69 24.50 -9.46
C GLN A 26 11.93 23.24 -9.04
N LEU A 27 12.56 22.35 -8.27
CA LEU A 27 11.88 21.18 -7.72
C LEU A 27 10.77 21.57 -6.73
N GLY A 28 11.01 22.55 -5.87
CA GLY A 28 10.00 23.14 -4.99
C GLY A 28 8.81 23.69 -5.76
N GLN A 29 9.04 24.43 -6.85
CA GLN A 29 7.97 24.91 -7.73
C GLN A 29 7.13 23.76 -8.31
N LYS A 30 7.79 22.67 -8.74
CA LYS A 30 7.09 21.46 -9.20
C LYS A 30 6.27 20.81 -8.08
N GLN A 31 6.79 20.74 -6.86
CA GLN A 31 6.05 20.24 -5.68
C GLN A 31 4.82 21.11 -5.36
N GLY A 32 4.99 22.43 -5.38
CA GLY A 32 3.91 23.39 -5.14
C GLY A 32 2.80 23.27 -6.18
N ALA A 33 3.17 23.25 -7.47
CA ALA A 33 2.23 23.08 -8.58
C ALA A 33 1.46 21.77 -8.50
N LEU A 34 2.14 20.65 -8.21
CA LEU A 34 1.49 19.35 -8.06
C LEU A 34 0.56 19.31 -6.84
N SER A 35 0.97 19.85 -5.70
CA SER A 35 0.12 19.92 -4.49
C SER A 35 -1.14 20.75 -4.76
N LEU A 36 -0.99 21.88 -5.46
CA LEU A 36 -2.08 22.76 -5.84
C LEU A 36 -3.07 22.04 -6.76
N GLN A 37 -2.58 21.37 -7.80
CA GLN A 37 -3.40 20.58 -8.72
C GLN A 37 -4.21 19.50 -7.96
N ARG A 38 -3.56 18.73 -7.06
CA ARG A 38 -4.23 17.69 -6.26
C ARG A 38 -5.28 18.26 -5.31
N TYR A 39 -5.00 19.40 -4.69
CA TYR A 39 -5.98 20.12 -3.88
C TYR A 39 -7.21 20.54 -4.69
N HIS A 40 -7.02 21.00 -5.94
CA HIS A 40 -8.14 21.38 -6.79
C HIS A 40 -8.96 20.17 -7.27
N TYR A 41 -8.35 19.02 -7.55
CA TYR A 41 -9.11 17.77 -7.75
C TYR A 41 -9.95 17.42 -6.52
N LEU A 42 -9.38 17.55 -5.32
CA LEU A 42 -10.09 17.33 -4.06
C LEU A 42 -11.26 18.31 -3.88
N ARG A 43 -11.05 19.59 -4.19
CA ARG A 43 -12.11 20.60 -4.08
C ARG A 43 -13.23 20.34 -5.08
N ALA A 44 -12.91 20.10 -6.36
CA ALA A 44 -13.88 19.74 -7.39
C ALA A 44 -14.71 18.51 -7.01
N ALA A 45 -14.06 17.52 -6.39
CA ALA A 45 -14.72 16.34 -5.86
C ALA A 45 -15.71 16.66 -4.72
N ILE A 46 -15.29 17.45 -3.72
CA ILE A 46 -16.11 17.83 -2.56
C ILE A 46 -17.32 18.69 -2.96
N THR A 47 -17.16 19.52 -4.00
CA THR A 47 -18.21 20.39 -4.56
C THR A 47 -19.03 19.72 -5.66
N ASN A 48 -18.78 18.44 -5.95
CA ASN A 48 -19.41 17.70 -7.05
C ASN A 48 -19.34 18.45 -8.40
N SER A 49 -18.21 19.09 -8.69
CA SER A 49 -17.96 19.92 -9.88
C SER A 49 -17.17 19.14 -10.94
N TYR A 50 -17.67 17.96 -11.30
CA TYR A 50 -17.08 17.10 -12.33
C TYR A 50 -18.18 16.39 -13.12
N GLY A 51 -17.82 15.80 -14.27
CA GLY A 51 -18.72 15.01 -15.10
C GLY A 51 -17.99 13.81 -15.70
N PHE A 52 -18.76 12.83 -16.18
CA PHE A 52 -18.23 11.63 -16.82
C PHE A 52 -18.50 11.65 -18.32
N LYS A 53 -17.54 11.13 -19.08
CA LYS A 53 -17.71 10.82 -20.50
C LYS A 53 -17.34 9.36 -20.73
N THR A 54 -18.28 8.58 -21.23
CA THR A 54 -18.03 7.18 -21.60
C THR A 54 -17.03 7.11 -22.74
N VAL A 55 -16.01 6.27 -22.56
CA VAL A 55 -15.01 5.95 -23.58
C VAL A 55 -15.40 4.61 -24.20
N PRO A 56 -15.59 4.54 -25.53
CA PRO A 56 -15.89 3.27 -26.19
C PRO A 56 -14.84 2.21 -25.86
N PRO A 57 -15.24 0.95 -25.59
CA PRO A 57 -14.29 -0.11 -25.30
C PRO A 57 -13.36 -0.35 -26.50
N ALA A 58 -12.08 -0.60 -26.23
CA ALA A 58 -11.08 -0.80 -27.28
C ALA A 58 -11.32 -2.08 -28.10
N PHE A 59 -12.05 -3.05 -27.55
CA PHE A 59 -12.44 -4.30 -28.19
C PHE A 59 -13.73 -4.84 -27.56
N PRO A 60 -14.51 -5.68 -28.29
CA PRO A 60 -15.70 -6.33 -27.74
C PRO A 60 -15.39 -7.11 -26.46
N GLY A 61 -16.16 -6.88 -25.40
CA GLY A 61 -15.97 -7.51 -24.10
C GLY A 61 -15.01 -6.79 -23.15
N ALA A 62 -14.31 -5.73 -23.59
CA ALA A 62 -13.58 -4.88 -22.65
C ALA A 62 -14.55 -4.14 -21.73
N SER A 63 -14.20 -4.02 -20.44
CA SER A 63 -14.98 -3.22 -19.48
C SER A 63 -15.10 -1.77 -19.95
N GLU A 64 -16.27 -1.16 -19.72
CA GLU A 64 -16.48 0.26 -19.96
C GLU A 64 -15.47 1.10 -19.18
N ARG A 65 -15.04 2.20 -19.80
CA ARG A 65 -14.14 3.17 -19.19
C ARG A 65 -14.75 4.56 -19.30
N TYR A 66 -14.38 5.42 -18.36
CA TYR A 66 -14.89 6.77 -18.25
C TYR A 66 -13.73 7.76 -18.16
N ASP A 67 -13.89 8.88 -18.85
CA ASP A 67 -13.08 10.07 -18.63
C ASP A 67 -13.80 10.98 -17.64
N ILE A 68 -13.09 11.44 -16.60
CA ILE A 68 -13.60 12.41 -15.62
C ILE A 68 -13.19 13.80 -16.09
N HIS A 69 -14.18 14.64 -16.39
CA HIS A 69 -13.99 16.01 -16.85
C HIS A 69 -14.37 17.00 -15.75
N PHE A 70 -13.69 18.15 -15.74
CA PHE A 70 -13.84 19.18 -14.73
C PHE A 70 -14.38 20.49 -15.30
N GLN A 71 -15.16 20.43 -16.39
CA GLN A 71 -15.75 21.62 -17.03
C GLN A 71 -16.58 22.48 -16.05
N PRO A 72 -17.35 21.92 -15.09
CA PRO A 72 -18.06 22.73 -14.10
C PRO A 72 -17.15 23.43 -13.07
N TYR A 73 -15.87 23.06 -13.01
CA TYR A 73 -14.91 23.58 -12.04
C TYR A 73 -14.09 24.73 -12.62
N SER A 74 -14.33 25.96 -12.13
CA SER A 74 -13.75 27.18 -12.70
C SER A 74 -12.57 27.76 -11.92
N ASP A 75 -12.36 27.36 -10.66
CA ASP A 75 -11.31 27.97 -9.82
C ASP A 75 -9.89 27.66 -10.31
N PHE A 76 -9.71 26.54 -11.01
CA PHE A 76 -8.41 26.08 -11.49
C PHE A 76 -8.58 25.15 -12.70
N PRO A 77 -7.77 25.31 -13.77
CA PRO A 77 -7.84 24.43 -14.93
C PRO A 77 -7.34 23.03 -14.56
N LEU A 78 -8.25 22.06 -14.54
CA LEU A 78 -7.92 20.67 -14.26
C LEU A 78 -7.90 19.85 -15.54
N GLU A 79 -6.87 19.02 -15.69
CA GLU A 79 -6.80 18.06 -16.77
C GLU A 79 -7.83 16.93 -16.54
N PRO A 80 -8.53 16.47 -17.59
CA PRO A 80 -9.38 15.30 -17.48
C PRO A 80 -8.60 14.06 -17.05
N ILE A 81 -9.20 13.24 -16.20
CA ILE A 81 -8.62 11.97 -15.79
C ILE A 81 -9.19 10.90 -16.71
N LYS A 82 -8.31 10.32 -17.53
CA LYS A 82 -8.73 9.45 -18.62
C LYS A 82 -8.76 7.98 -18.24
N ASN A 83 -9.59 7.22 -18.95
CA ASN A 83 -9.59 5.75 -18.92
C ASN A 83 -9.83 5.14 -17.53
N VAL A 84 -10.61 5.79 -16.68
CA VAL A 84 -10.97 5.28 -15.35
C VAL A 84 -11.94 4.12 -15.55
N LYS A 85 -11.57 2.95 -15.04
CA LYS A 85 -12.49 1.81 -14.97
C LYS A 85 -13.41 2.05 -13.78
N LEU A 86 -14.69 2.30 -14.08
CA LEU A 86 -15.73 2.39 -13.07
C LEU A 86 -16.72 1.28 -13.37
N ARG A 87 -17.10 0.51 -12.35
CA ARG A 87 -18.21 -0.45 -12.46
C ARG A 87 -19.34 0.05 -11.56
N PRO A 88 -20.23 0.89 -12.08
CA PRO A 88 -21.44 1.21 -11.35
C PRO A 88 -22.27 -0.08 -11.23
N GLY A 89 -22.73 -0.39 -10.02
CA GLY A 89 -23.79 -1.34 -9.77
C GLY A 89 -25.08 -0.90 -10.44
N THR A 90 -26.04 -1.81 -10.49
CA THR A 90 -27.36 -1.56 -11.10
C THR A 90 -28.14 -0.44 -10.40
N ASP A 91 -27.80 -0.13 -9.15
CA ASP A 91 -28.32 0.98 -8.35
C ASP A 91 -27.51 2.28 -8.50
N GLY A 92 -26.47 2.28 -9.34
CA GLY A 92 -25.57 3.41 -9.55
C GLY A 92 -24.48 3.56 -8.47
N THR A 93 -24.40 2.67 -7.49
CA THR A 93 -23.31 2.65 -6.50
C THR A 93 -22.05 2.02 -7.08
N PHE A 94 -20.89 2.15 -6.44
CA PHE A 94 -19.63 1.53 -6.93
C PHE A 94 -19.14 0.51 -5.91
N HIS A 95 -18.81 -0.71 -6.36
CA HIS A 95 -18.34 -1.78 -5.47
C HIS A 95 -16.90 -1.55 -5.01
N ALA A 96 -16.62 -1.92 -3.76
CA ALA A 96 -15.31 -1.69 -3.14
C ALA A 96 -14.17 -2.54 -3.74
N ALA A 97 -14.48 -3.56 -4.53
CA ALA A 97 -13.50 -4.44 -5.17
C ALA A 97 -12.98 -3.90 -6.51
N ASP A 98 -13.69 -2.97 -7.17
CA ASP A 98 -13.32 -2.43 -8.48
C ASP A 98 -12.20 -1.36 -8.44
N LEU A 99 -11.48 -1.29 -7.32
CA LEU A 99 -10.85 -0.06 -6.81
C LEU A 99 -9.33 0.06 -6.94
N GLU A 100 -8.66 -0.94 -7.51
CA GLU A 100 -7.20 -1.10 -7.40
C GLU A 100 -6.34 0.04 -8.01
N LEU A 101 -6.92 1.00 -8.73
CA LEU A 101 -6.20 2.19 -9.22
C LEU A 101 -6.95 3.52 -9.01
N ALA A 102 -8.16 3.49 -8.46
CA ALA A 102 -9.07 4.64 -8.38
C ALA A 102 -9.57 4.91 -6.95
N GLU A 103 -8.87 4.43 -5.92
CA GLU A 103 -9.27 4.54 -4.49
C GLU A 103 -9.77 5.95 -4.12
N PHE A 104 -9.08 6.99 -4.60
CA PHE A 104 -9.51 8.36 -4.37
C PHE A 104 -10.85 8.67 -5.05
N TRP A 105 -11.01 8.40 -6.35
CA TRP A 105 -12.22 8.79 -7.08
C TRP A 105 -13.42 7.97 -6.68
N THR A 106 -13.25 6.72 -6.30
CA THR A 106 -14.35 5.94 -5.78
C THR A 106 -14.77 6.45 -4.41
N MET A 107 -13.82 6.77 -3.52
CA MET A 107 -14.14 7.42 -2.26
C MET A 107 -14.95 8.71 -2.47
N ILE A 108 -14.62 9.49 -3.52
CA ILE A 108 -15.38 10.68 -3.93
C ILE A 108 -16.77 10.33 -4.49
N LEU A 109 -16.87 9.31 -5.32
CA LEU A 109 -18.13 8.85 -5.90
C LEU A 109 -19.09 8.39 -4.80
N SER A 110 -18.63 7.55 -3.88
CA SER A 110 -19.40 7.13 -2.71
C SER A 110 -19.89 8.33 -1.89
N TYR A 111 -18.99 9.31 -1.64
CA TYR A 111 -19.35 10.52 -0.90
C TYR A 111 -20.49 11.32 -1.54
N ASN A 112 -20.57 11.36 -2.87
CA ASN A 112 -21.59 12.11 -3.61
C ASN A 112 -22.82 11.26 -4.01
N ALA A 113 -22.74 9.92 -3.94
CA ALA A 113 -23.82 9.01 -4.34
C ALA A 113 -24.82 8.70 -3.21
N THR A 114 -24.39 8.75 -1.95
CA THR A 114 -25.22 8.30 -0.81
C THR A 114 -25.80 9.46 -0.01
N PHE A 115 -26.95 9.22 0.63
CA PHE A 115 -27.44 10.04 1.73
C PHE A 115 -27.47 9.20 3.02
N PRO A 116 -26.72 9.56 4.07
CA PRO A 116 -25.87 10.75 4.21
C PRO A 116 -24.61 10.71 3.32
N LEU A 117 -24.03 11.89 3.04
CA LEU A 117 -22.78 12.03 2.28
C LEU A 117 -21.62 11.44 3.11
N THR A 118 -21.13 10.26 2.72
CA THR A 118 -20.02 9.60 3.42
C THR A 118 -19.09 8.91 2.45
N THR A 119 -17.80 9.05 2.71
CA THR A 119 -16.73 8.30 2.05
C THR A 119 -16.63 6.86 2.56
N GLY A 120 -17.39 6.51 3.61
CA GLY A 120 -17.19 5.32 4.43
C GLY A 120 -16.01 5.46 5.42
N TRP A 121 -15.23 6.53 5.33
CA TRP A 121 -14.02 6.76 6.14
C TRP A 121 -14.15 8.06 6.95
N ASP A 122 -14.51 7.94 8.23
CA ASP A 122 -14.77 9.07 9.15
C ASP A 122 -13.71 10.19 9.13
N LYS A 123 -12.42 9.85 8.94
CA LYS A 123 -11.34 10.86 8.84
C LYS A 123 -11.48 11.75 7.61
N PHE A 124 -11.86 11.18 6.46
CA PHE A 124 -12.09 11.95 5.24
C PHE A 124 -13.38 12.73 5.32
N ASP A 125 -14.45 12.16 5.88
CA ASP A 125 -15.71 12.88 6.09
C ASP A 125 -15.51 14.12 6.97
N LYS A 126 -14.75 13.98 8.07
CA LYS A 126 -14.34 15.09 8.94
C LYS A 126 -13.50 16.12 8.19
N LEU A 127 -12.57 15.68 7.34
CA LEU A 127 -11.76 16.57 6.53
C LEU A 127 -12.63 17.34 5.52
N PHE A 128 -13.56 16.68 4.84
CA PHE A 128 -14.42 17.29 3.82
C PHE A 128 -15.37 18.29 4.47
N LYS A 129 -15.98 17.93 5.60
CA LYS A 129 -16.78 18.84 6.41
C LYS A 129 -15.97 20.07 6.83
N LYS A 130 -14.77 19.88 7.39
CA LYS A 130 -13.88 20.98 7.77
C LYS A 130 -13.51 21.88 6.59
N LEU A 131 -13.25 21.31 5.42
CA LEU A 131 -12.95 22.06 4.19
C LEU A 131 -14.16 22.86 3.68
N LYS A 132 -15.39 22.35 3.85
CA LYS A 132 -16.59 23.13 3.53
C LYS A 132 -16.76 24.29 4.51
N GLU A 133 -16.62 24.04 5.81
CA GLU A 133 -16.83 25.02 6.88
C GLU A 133 -15.80 26.18 6.84
N ASN A 134 -14.58 25.93 6.38
CA ASN A 134 -13.51 26.92 6.36
C ASN A 134 -13.34 27.64 5.02
N GLY A 135 -14.29 27.52 4.08
CA GLY A 135 -14.17 28.13 2.75
C GLY A 135 -13.05 27.52 1.89
N TYR A 136 -12.75 26.23 2.10
CA TYR A 136 -11.69 25.48 1.43
C TYR A 136 -10.27 26.02 1.68
N ASP A 137 -9.97 26.56 2.85
CA ASP A 137 -8.63 27.03 3.17
C ASP A 137 -7.55 25.94 2.95
N LYS A 138 -6.52 26.26 2.15
CA LYS A 138 -5.39 25.37 1.84
C LYS A 138 -4.56 25.04 3.08
N GLY A 139 -4.50 25.96 4.06
CA GLY A 139 -3.84 25.77 5.35
C GLY A 139 -4.52 24.70 6.22
N SER A 140 -5.69 24.20 5.84
CA SER A 140 -6.36 23.10 6.52
C SER A 140 -5.99 21.72 6.00
N VAL A 141 -5.30 21.63 4.87
CA VAL A 141 -4.75 20.38 4.30
C VAL A 141 -3.25 20.32 4.57
N ASN A 142 -2.76 19.15 4.98
CA ASN A 142 -1.32 18.95 5.16
C ASN A 142 -0.60 18.91 3.81
N CYS A 143 0.59 19.51 3.73
CA CYS A 143 1.44 19.39 2.54
C CYS A 143 1.83 17.92 2.30
N MET A 144 1.54 17.39 1.11
CA MET A 144 1.82 16.00 0.75
C MET A 144 3.31 15.65 0.63
N PHE A 145 4.18 16.67 0.50
CA PHE A 145 5.64 16.49 0.40
C PHE A 145 6.35 16.63 1.75
N PHE A 146 5.71 17.26 2.73
CA PHE A 146 6.36 17.59 4.01
C PHE A 146 6.82 16.37 4.79
N ALA A 147 6.08 15.27 4.73
CA ALA A 147 6.44 14.01 5.37
C ALA A 147 7.38 13.12 4.54
N ARG A 148 7.75 13.52 3.31
CA ARG A 148 8.68 12.78 2.45
C ARG A 148 10.13 13.07 2.83
N GLU A 149 11.05 12.26 2.33
CA GLU A 149 12.49 12.37 2.61
C GLU A 149 13.11 13.71 2.25
N SER A 150 12.61 14.34 1.19
CA SER A 150 13.04 15.67 0.76
C SER A 150 12.47 16.82 1.60
N GLY A 151 11.46 16.56 2.42
CA GLY A 151 10.60 17.59 2.99
C GLY A 151 9.84 18.40 1.93
N CYS A 152 9.26 19.52 2.35
CA CYS A 152 8.68 20.51 1.44
C CYS A 152 9.78 21.47 0.96
N LEU A 153 9.97 21.55 -0.35
CA LEU A 153 10.97 22.41 -0.99
C LEU A 153 10.37 23.72 -1.53
N ASP A 154 9.05 23.88 -1.48
CA ASP A 154 8.39 25.12 -1.90
C ASP A 154 8.41 26.14 -0.75
N PRO A 155 9.20 27.22 -0.82
CA PRO A 155 9.27 28.23 0.24
C PRO A 155 7.94 28.96 0.45
N ARG A 156 7.03 28.91 -0.53
CA ARG A 156 5.71 29.58 -0.51
C ARG A 156 4.54 28.58 -0.49
N CYS A 157 4.81 27.34 -0.08
CA CYS A 157 3.78 26.30 0.02
C CYS A 157 2.60 26.78 0.90
N PRO A 158 1.37 26.82 0.36
CA PRO A 158 0.20 27.31 1.09
C PRO A 158 -0.43 26.24 2.01
N PHE A 159 0.14 25.03 2.05
CA PHE A 159 -0.39 23.89 2.80
C PHE A 159 0.27 23.78 4.17
N ARG A 160 -0.39 23.08 5.09
CA ARG A 160 0.05 22.96 6.48
C ARG A 160 1.30 22.11 6.64
N HIS A 161 2.24 22.61 7.44
CA HIS A 161 3.48 21.95 7.87
C HIS A 161 3.47 21.67 9.37
N ASP A 162 2.64 20.72 9.81
CA ASP A 162 2.59 20.32 11.23
C ASP A 162 3.61 19.22 11.51
N ASN A 163 4.81 19.63 11.96
CA ASN A 163 5.91 18.73 12.28
C ASN A 163 5.51 17.73 13.38
N ALA A 164 4.90 18.20 14.47
CA ALA A 164 4.52 17.34 15.59
C ALA A 164 3.51 16.26 15.19
N LYS A 165 2.50 16.61 14.38
CA LYS A 165 1.57 15.61 13.83
C LYS A 165 2.27 14.64 12.89
N ALA A 166 3.10 15.13 11.99
CA ALA A 166 3.80 14.28 11.02
C ALA A 166 4.74 13.27 11.72
N GLN A 167 5.43 13.70 12.79
CA GLN A 167 6.23 12.81 13.65
C GLN A 167 5.38 11.77 14.36
N ARG A 168 4.23 12.15 14.94
CA ARG A 168 3.31 11.19 15.58
C ARG A 168 2.77 10.16 14.59
N ASP A 169 2.37 10.59 13.39
CA ASP A 169 1.88 9.70 12.35
C ASP A 169 3.01 8.76 11.88
N ARG A 170 4.23 9.28 11.75
CA ARG A 170 5.42 8.47 11.45
C ARG A 170 5.69 7.42 12.51
N GLU A 171 5.68 7.78 13.78
CA GLU A 171 5.92 6.83 14.85
C GLU A 171 4.87 5.72 14.88
N LYS A 172 3.60 6.03 14.53
CA LYS A 172 2.58 4.99 14.35
C LYS A 172 2.95 4.01 13.23
N VAL A 173 3.42 4.51 12.08
CA VAL A 173 3.89 3.67 10.97
C VAL A 173 5.09 2.83 11.40
N LEU A 174 6.09 3.44 12.04
CA LEU A 174 7.27 2.72 12.53
C LEU A 174 6.89 1.65 13.56
N LYS A 175 5.99 1.95 14.48
CA LYS A 175 5.47 0.97 15.44
C LYS A 175 4.77 -0.19 14.73
N ALA A 176 3.87 0.09 13.79
CA ALA A 176 3.17 -0.94 13.01
C ALA A 176 4.16 -1.85 12.27
N ARG A 177 5.21 -1.27 11.68
CA ARG A 177 6.29 -2.02 11.03
C ARG A 177 7.06 -2.90 12.01
N ARG A 178 7.46 -2.36 13.17
CA ARG A 178 8.13 -3.14 14.22
C ARG A 178 7.26 -4.30 14.70
N ASP A 179 5.95 -4.09 14.80
CA ASP A 179 4.97 -5.12 15.17
C ASP A 179 4.79 -6.17 14.06
N ALA A 180 4.75 -5.76 12.79
CA ALA A 180 4.71 -6.66 11.63
C ALA A 180 5.96 -7.55 11.54
N LEU A 181 7.16 -7.00 11.84
CA LEU A 181 8.41 -7.78 11.88
C LEU A 181 8.47 -8.80 13.03
N LYS A 182 7.55 -8.73 14.01
CA LYS A 182 7.41 -9.78 15.03
C LYS A 182 6.66 -10.99 14.51
N GLN A 183 5.83 -10.84 13.47
CA GLN A 183 5.08 -11.94 12.85
C GLN A 183 5.99 -12.76 11.92
N PRO A 184 5.62 -14.03 11.62
CA PRO A 184 6.30 -14.80 10.59
C PRO A 184 6.26 -14.06 9.25
N SER A 185 7.31 -14.21 8.43
CA SER A 185 7.31 -13.55 7.12
C SER A 185 6.29 -14.18 6.18
N SER A 186 5.80 -13.42 5.19
CA SER A 186 4.89 -13.96 4.16
C SER A 186 5.50 -15.14 3.41
N ARG A 187 6.84 -15.20 3.26
CA ARG A 187 7.53 -16.37 2.68
C ARG A 187 7.38 -17.59 3.59
N ALA A 188 7.59 -17.43 4.89
CA ALA A 188 7.48 -18.51 5.85
C ALA A 188 6.02 -19.00 6.00
N ILE A 189 5.06 -18.07 6.04
CA ILE A 189 3.62 -18.37 6.07
C ILE A 189 3.22 -19.18 4.82
N ARG A 190 3.58 -18.71 3.62
CA ARG A 190 3.31 -19.45 2.38
C ARG A 190 3.99 -20.82 2.35
N GLY A 191 5.21 -20.92 2.91
CA GLY A 191 5.91 -22.20 3.05
C GLY A 191 5.16 -23.18 3.95
N TYR A 192 4.69 -22.71 5.11
CA TYR A 192 3.86 -23.50 6.02
C TYR A 192 2.54 -23.92 5.37
N GLN A 193 1.77 -22.96 4.83
CA GLN A 193 0.48 -23.23 4.20
C GLN A 193 0.60 -24.25 3.07
N ARG A 194 1.63 -24.13 2.22
CA ARG A 194 1.90 -25.10 1.15
C ARG A 194 2.13 -26.51 1.71
N ARG A 195 2.98 -26.66 2.73
CA ARG A 195 3.26 -27.98 3.32
C ARG A 195 2.04 -28.61 3.98
N GLU A 196 1.25 -27.82 4.70
CA GLU A 196 0.02 -28.33 5.32
C GLU A 196 -1.03 -28.71 4.29
N VAL A 197 -1.17 -27.93 3.20
CA VAL A 197 -2.01 -28.26 2.06
C VAL A 197 -1.55 -29.56 1.40
N ASP A 198 -0.25 -29.69 1.09
CA ASP A 198 0.29 -30.90 0.48
C ASP A 198 0.05 -32.14 1.37
N ALA A 199 0.25 -32.01 2.68
CA ALA A 199 -0.01 -33.08 3.66
C ALA A 199 -1.51 -33.40 3.82
N LEU A 200 -2.39 -32.42 3.61
CA LEU A 200 -3.83 -32.62 3.59
C LEU A 200 -4.23 -33.40 2.33
N LEU A 201 -3.78 -32.98 1.15
CA LEU A 201 -4.07 -33.66 -0.11
C LEU A 201 -3.60 -35.13 -0.07
N GLN A 202 -2.41 -35.38 0.48
CA GLN A 202 -1.88 -36.73 0.65
C GLN A 202 -2.72 -37.61 1.58
N ARG A 203 -3.28 -37.05 2.67
CA ARG A 203 -4.03 -37.84 3.66
C ARG A 203 -5.48 -38.11 3.24
N THR A 204 -6.10 -37.16 2.54
CA THR A 204 -7.52 -37.26 2.17
C THR A 204 -7.72 -37.83 0.77
N GLY A 205 -6.69 -37.79 -0.08
CA GLY A 205 -6.81 -38.11 -1.50
C GLY A 205 -7.55 -37.05 -2.31
N MET A 206 -7.87 -35.90 -1.71
CA MET A 206 -8.49 -34.77 -2.41
C MET A 206 -7.53 -34.23 -3.47
N THR A 207 -8.10 -33.69 -4.53
CA THR A 207 -7.42 -32.87 -5.53
C THR A 207 -7.27 -31.44 -5.03
N GLN A 208 -6.34 -30.70 -5.63
CA GLN A 208 -6.18 -29.27 -5.34
C GLN A 208 -7.45 -28.47 -5.70
N ASN A 209 -8.16 -28.86 -6.76
CA ASN A 209 -9.39 -28.20 -7.17
C ASN A 209 -10.50 -28.39 -6.12
N GLU A 210 -10.71 -29.62 -5.62
CA GLU A 210 -11.67 -29.89 -4.54
C GLU A 210 -11.37 -29.07 -3.28
N LEU A 211 -10.08 -28.91 -2.92
CA LEU A 211 -9.68 -28.11 -1.77
C LEU A 211 -9.94 -26.61 -1.95
N LEU A 212 -9.82 -26.11 -3.18
CA LEU A 212 -10.04 -24.71 -3.53
C LEU A 212 -11.49 -24.41 -3.94
N GLY A 213 -12.40 -25.40 -3.93
CA GLY A 213 -13.78 -25.22 -4.40
C GLY A 213 -13.88 -25.01 -5.91
N MET A 214 -12.93 -25.54 -6.68
CA MET A 214 -12.88 -25.45 -8.13
C MET A 214 -13.42 -26.73 -8.77
N ASP A 215 -14.05 -26.61 -9.93
CA ASP A 215 -14.52 -27.72 -10.76
C ASP A 215 -13.34 -28.47 -11.41
N GLY A 216 -13.65 -29.55 -12.14
CA GLY A 216 -12.64 -30.34 -12.87
C GLY A 216 -11.91 -29.57 -13.98
N GLU A 217 -12.43 -28.41 -14.40
CA GLU A 217 -11.82 -27.51 -15.39
C GLU A 217 -11.02 -26.37 -14.74
N GLY A 218 -10.99 -26.31 -13.40
CA GLY A 218 -10.34 -25.23 -12.66
C GLY A 218 -11.12 -23.91 -12.69
N ARG A 219 -12.44 -23.95 -12.90
CA ARG A 219 -13.34 -22.82 -12.68
C ARG A 219 -13.86 -22.87 -11.26
N PHE A 220 -13.99 -21.73 -10.59
CA PHE A 220 -14.69 -21.68 -9.30
C PHE A 220 -16.16 -22.02 -9.53
N LEU A 221 -16.74 -22.85 -8.66
CA LEU A 221 -18.12 -23.34 -8.84
C LEU A 221 -19.19 -22.25 -8.65
N ASP A 222 -18.80 -21.09 -8.09
CA ASP A 222 -19.66 -19.94 -7.91
C ASP A 222 -19.17 -18.79 -8.83
N ASP A 223 -20.00 -18.39 -9.80
CA ASP A 223 -19.74 -17.28 -10.73
C ASP A 223 -19.80 -15.89 -10.06
N ASP A 224 -20.07 -15.83 -8.75
CA ASP A 224 -20.21 -14.60 -7.97
C ASP A 224 -18.90 -14.30 -7.21
N ASP A 225 -18.16 -13.31 -7.72
CA ASP A 225 -17.00 -12.63 -7.12
C ASP A 225 -15.78 -13.44 -6.66
N GLY A 226 -15.79 -14.78 -6.74
CA GLY A 226 -14.65 -15.61 -6.33
C GLY A 226 -14.45 -15.74 -4.81
N ASP A 227 -15.44 -15.29 -4.03
CA ASP A 227 -15.49 -15.41 -2.56
C ASP A 227 -16.26 -16.67 -2.11
N GLY A 228 -16.31 -17.69 -2.97
CA GLY A 228 -16.84 -19.01 -2.60
C GLY A 228 -16.14 -19.54 -1.34
N PRO A 229 -16.88 -20.14 -0.39
CA PRO A 229 -16.30 -20.56 0.87
C PRO A 229 -15.18 -21.58 0.62
N LEU A 230 -13.95 -21.24 1.04
CA LEU A 230 -12.84 -22.18 1.02
C LEU A 230 -13.24 -23.46 1.78
N HIS A 231 -12.77 -24.61 1.31
CA HIS A 231 -12.97 -25.86 2.01
C HIS A 231 -12.58 -25.72 3.50
N PRO A 232 -13.37 -26.21 4.47
CA PRO A 232 -13.15 -25.93 5.90
C PRO A 232 -11.73 -26.27 6.39
N GLU A 233 -11.13 -27.33 5.87
CA GLU A 233 -9.74 -27.71 6.19
C GLU A 233 -8.70 -26.71 5.63
N HIS A 234 -8.94 -26.11 4.46
CA HIS A 234 -8.06 -25.07 3.94
C HIS A 234 -8.18 -23.79 4.78
N GLN A 235 -9.41 -23.40 5.14
CA GLN A 235 -9.64 -22.25 6.03
C GLN A 235 -8.94 -22.45 7.39
N LYS A 236 -8.98 -23.67 7.94
CA LYS A 236 -8.27 -24.02 9.17
C LYS A 236 -6.75 -23.84 9.05
N ILE A 237 -6.14 -24.19 7.93
CA ILE A 237 -4.71 -23.95 7.67
C ILE A 237 -4.40 -22.44 7.69
N ILE A 238 -5.26 -21.62 7.08
CA ILE A 238 -5.13 -20.16 7.11
C ILE A 238 -5.25 -19.63 8.55
N ASP A 239 -6.28 -20.04 9.28
CA ASP A 239 -6.52 -19.63 10.66
C ASP A 239 -5.37 -20.03 11.59
N ASP A 240 -4.84 -21.24 11.42
CA ASP A 240 -3.68 -21.71 12.17
C ASP A 240 -2.44 -20.91 11.83
N SER A 241 -2.25 -20.51 10.56
CA SER A 241 -1.13 -19.64 10.17
C SER A 241 -1.17 -18.27 10.86
N LEU A 242 -2.36 -17.74 11.17
CA LEU A 242 -2.55 -16.50 11.93
C LEU A 242 -2.22 -16.67 13.42
N ARG A 243 -2.22 -17.90 13.95
CA ARG A 243 -1.88 -18.24 15.34
C ARG A 243 -0.39 -18.52 15.55
N LEU A 244 0.39 -18.57 14.47
CA LEU A 244 1.84 -18.77 14.54
C LEU A 244 2.56 -17.49 15.00
N ARG A 245 3.51 -17.66 15.91
CA ARG A 245 4.42 -16.62 16.40
C ARG A 245 5.69 -16.58 15.57
N ALA A 246 6.22 -17.74 15.19
CA ALA A 246 7.41 -17.87 14.36
C ALA A 246 7.36 -19.18 13.56
N ILE A 247 8.01 -19.18 12.39
CA ILE A 247 8.18 -20.35 11.53
C ILE A 247 9.64 -20.38 11.12
N CYS A 248 10.28 -21.55 11.12
CA CYS A 248 11.65 -21.68 10.65
C CYS A 248 11.73 -21.31 9.17
N GLU A 249 12.62 -20.38 8.81
CA GLU A 249 12.78 -19.93 7.41
C GLU A 249 13.57 -20.94 6.56
N HIS A 250 14.14 -21.99 7.16
CA HIS A 250 14.76 -23.07 6.41
C HIS A 250 13.67 -23.89 5.67
N PRO A 251 13.72 -24.01 4.32
CA PRO A 251 12.64 -24.64 3.54
C PRO A 251 12.28 -26.08 3.93
N ASN A 252 13.26 -26.82 4.45
CA ASN A 252 13.12 -28.23 4.83
C ASN A 252 12.98 -28.42 6.36
N CYS A 253 12.50 -27.40 7.07
CA CYS A 253 12.30 -27.47 8.51
C CYS A 253 10.85 -27.14 8.87
N ASP A 254 10.23 -28.03 9.63
CA ASP A 254 8.84 -27.90 10.08
C ASP A 254 8.71 -27.30 11.49
N ASN A 255 9.84 -26.88 12.09
CA ASN A 255 9.80 -26.24 13.40
C ASN A 255 9.07 -24.90 13.29
N LEU A 256 8.04 -24.76 14.12
CA LEU A 256 7.22 -23.57 14.27
C LEU A 256 7.01 -23.28 15.76
N MET A 257 6.54 -22.07 16.05
CA MET A 257 6.14 -21.67 17.40
C MET A 257 4.74 -21.10 17.35
N TRP A 258 3.85 -21.59 18.21
CA TRP A 258 2.52 -21.02 18.38
C TRP A 258 2.58 -19.79 19.30
N LYS A 259 1.61 -18.87 19.17
CA LYS A 259 1.49 -17.71 20.07
C LYS A 259 1.32 -18.07 21.54
N LYS A 260 0.73 -19.24 21.84
CA LYS A 260 0.53 -19.76 23.20
C LYS A 260 1.80 -20.35 23.83
N ASP A 261 2.84 -20.62 23.04
CA ASP A 261 4.05 -21.26 23.55
C ASP A 261 5.00 -20.18 24.10
N GLU A 262 4.89 -19.92 25.40
CA GLU A 262 5.72 -18.90 26.08
C GLU A 262 7.19 -19.33 26.22
N ASN A 263 7.44 -20.64 26.32
CA ASN A 263 8.75 -21.21 26.62
C ASN A 263 9.59 -21.58 25.38
N ALA A 264 8.98 -21.63 24.20
CA ALA A 264 9.74 -21.88 22.98
C ALA A 264 10.48 -20.60 22.57
N ASN A 265 11.78 -20.71 22.26
CA ASN A 265 12.58 -19.59 21.78
C ASN A 265 13.30 -19.99 20.49
N MET A 266 12.84 -19.44 19.36
CA MET A 266 13.57 -19.48 18.10
C MET A 266 14.56 -18.32 18.01
N ALA A 267 15.74 -18.61 17.45
CA ALA A 267 16.76 -17.60 17.20
C ALA A 267 16.30 -16.68 16.06
N LYS A 268 16.52 -15.38 16.22
CA LYS A 268 16.31 -14.39 15.16
C LYS A 268 17.61 -14.14 14.41
N CYS A 269 17.52 -13.84 13.11
CA CYS A 269 18.67 -13.31 12.39
C CYS A 269 19.19 -12.04 13.09
N SER A 270 20.46 -12.02 13.47
CA SER A 270 21.07 -10.93 14.25
C SER A 270 21.04 -9.59 13.51
N LYS A 271 21.10 -9.60 12.18
CA LYS A 271 21.09 -8.40 11.34
C LYS A 271 19.69 -7.81 11.15
N CYS A 272 18.75 -8.60 10.60
CA CYS A 272 17.43 -8.10 10.22
C CYS A 272 16.35 -8.29 11.29
N LYS A 273 16.56 -9.19 12.25
CA LYS A 273 15.62 -9.60 13.31
C LYS A 273 14.22 -10.04 12.83
N ALA A 274 14.05 -10.25 11.52
CA ALA A 274 12.78 -10.53 10.86
C ALA A 274 12.66 -11.97 10.32
N ALA A 275 13.75 -12.73 10.37
CA ALA A 275 13.79 -14.16 10.02
C ALA A 275 14.04 -14.97 11.29
N TYR A 276 13.35 -16.10 11.42
CA TYR A 276 13.39 -16.99 12.58
C TYR A 276 13.98 -18.34 12.19
N TYR A 277 14.79 -18.91 13.08
CA TYR A 277 15.43 -20.21 12.90
C TYR A 277 15.38 -21.00 14.21
N CYS A 278 15.06 -22.27 14.14
CA CYS A 278 15.09 -23.14 15.32
C CYS A 278 16.53 -23.47 15.77
N SER A 279 17.52 -23.30 14.89
CA SER A 279 18.93 -23.59 15.17
C SER A 279 19.88 -22.77 14.28
N SER A 280 21.13 -22.65 14.71
CA SER A 280 22.21 -22.07 13.89
C SER A 280 22.52 -22.89 12.63
N ILE A 281 22.16 -24.17 12.61
CA ILE A 281 22.28 -25.05 11.43
C ILE A 281 21.27 -24.59 10.37
N CYS A 282 19.99 -24.47 10.73
CA CYS A 282 18.95 -23.98 9.82
C CYS A 282 19.28 -22.59 9.25
N GLN A 283 19.80 -21.70 10.09
CA GLN A 283 20.23 -20.37 9.66
C GLN A 283 21.36 -20.43 8.61
N ARG A 284 22.40 -21.24 8.84
CA ARG A 284 23.53 -21.38 7.92
C ARG A 284 23.09 -22.00 6.59
N THR A 285 22.18 -22.96 6.61
CA THR A 285 21.66 -23.61 5.40
C THR A 285 20.81 -22.65 4.56
N ASP A 286 19.94 -21.84 5.17
CA ASP A 286 19.12 -20.86 4.45
C ASP A 286 19.91 -19.57 4.06
N TRP A 287 21.12 -19.37 4.61
CA TRP A 287 21.88 -18.13 4.42
C TRP A 287 22.06 -17.71 2.96
N LYS A 288 22.31 -18.65 2.04
CA LYS A 288 22.45 -18.34 0.60
C LYS A 288 21.19 -17.69 0.03
N ALA A 289 20.01 -18.16 0.44
CA ALA A 289 18.73 -17.62 -0.01
C ALA A 289 18.32 -16.35 0.77
N HIS A 290 18.68 -16.26 2.05
CA HIS A 290 18.36 -15.12 2.92
C HIS A 290 19.24 -13.90 2.66
N LYS A 291 20.54 -14.09 2.45
CA LYS A 291 21.56 -13.02 2.36
C LYS A 291 21.19 -11.88 1.41
N PRO A 292 20.68 -12.11 0.18
CA PRO A 292 20.32 -11.03 -0.73
C PRO A 292 19.24 -10.09 -0.17
N ASN A 293 18.36 -10.62 0.68
CA ASN A 293 17.24 -9.89 1.27
C ASN A 293 17.52 -9.47 2.73
N CYS A 294 18.75 -9.68 3.23
CA CYS A 294 19.11 -9.47 4.62
C CYS A 294 19.60 -8.03 4.86
N ILE A 295 18.67 -7.17 5.29
CA ILE A 295 18.92 -5.76 5.61
C ILE A 295 18.99 -5.55 7.13
N SER A 296 19.64 -4.48 7.59
CA SER A 296 19.64 -4.17 9.03
C SER A 296 18.21 -3.94 9.54
N TYR A 297 17.94 -4.26 10.80
CA TYR A 297 16.61 -4.05 11.40
C TYR A 297 16.16 -2.59 11.31
N ASP A 298 17.07 -1.65 11.59
CA ASP A 298 16.74 -0.22 11.56
C ASP A 298 16.40 0.25 10.15
N ASP A 299 17.19 -0.12 9.15
CA ASP A 299 16.90 0.25 7.76
C ASP A 299 15.60 -0.43 7.28
N LEU A 300 15.33 -1.66 7.72
CA LEU A 300 14.09 -2.36 7.39
C LEU A 300 12.87 -1.65 7.98
N VAL A 301 12.98 -1.08 9.18
CA VAL A 301 11.88 -0.34 9.82
C VAL A 301 11.71 1.07 9.22
N ASP A 302 12.83 1.76 9.00
CA ASP A 302 12.83 3.17 8.62
C ASP A 302 12.67 3.40 7.11
N ASN A 303 13.17 2.53 6.24
CA ASN A 303 13.09 2.77 4.80
C ASN A 303 11.72 2.36 4.24
N ASP A 304 11.01 3.35 3.67
CA ASP A 304 9.68 3.16 3.10
C ASP A 304 9.68 2.27 1.85
N ASP A 305 10.82 2.13 1.16
CA ASP A 305 10.94 1.31 -0.05
C ASP A 305 10.70 -0.17 0.22
N PHE A 306 10.97 -0.65 1.44
CA PHE A 306 10.77 -2.04 1.83
C PHE A 306 9.33 -2.38 2.23
N TRP A 307 8.42 -1.41 2.19
CA TRP A 307 7.03 -1.58 2.57
C TRP A 307 6.12 -1.19 1.41
N ASP A 308 5.05 -1.94 1.20
CA ASP A 308 3.97 -1.51 0.31
C ASP A 308 3.04 -0.52 1.01
N GLU A 309 2.03 -0.07 0.29
CA GLU A 309 1.05 0.91 0.76
C GLU A 309 0.14 0.39 1.87
N TRP A 310 0.00 -0.94 1.98
CA TRP A 310 -0.75 -1.61 3.05
C TRP A 310 0.11 -1.89 4.29
N GLY A 311 1.39 -1.54 4.25
CA GLY A 311 2.32 -1.76 5.37
C GLY A 311 2.79 -3.21 5.48
N ASN A 312 2.74 -3.99 4.40
CA ASN A 312 3.39 -5.29 4.32
C ASN A 312 4.81 -5.14 3.77
N ARG A 313 5.68 -6.09 4.16
CA ARG A 313 7.07 -6.12 3.72
C ARG A 313 7.15 -6.61 2.27
N LYS A 314 7.74 -5.81 1.38
CA LYS A 314 8.00 -6.23 -0.01
C LYS A 314 9.03 -7.36 -0.06
N ASP A 315 8.84 -8.32 -0.95
CA ASP A 315 9.89 -9.27 -1.30
C ASP A 315 10.95 -8.55 -2.14
N GLN A 316 12.18 -8.48 -1.64
CA GLN A 316 13.25 -7.72 -2.28
C GLN A 316 13.70 -8.30 -3.62
N ARG A 317 13.38 -9.57 -3.91
CA ARG A 317 13.61 -10.16 -5.25
C ARG A 317 12.93 -9.35 -6.35
N ALA A 318 11.76 -8.77 -6.07
CA ALA A 318 11.03 -7.93 -7.01
C ALA A 318 11.61 -6.51 -7.13
N VAL A 319 12.23 -5.99 -6.08
CA VAL A 319 12.75 -4.60 -6.03
C VAL A 319 14.07 -4.47 -6.80
N ALA A 320 14.97 -5.45 -6.68
CA ALA A 320 16.26 -5.44 -7.36
C ALA A 320 16.12 -5.40 -8.90
N GLN A 321 15.09 -6.05 -9.44
CA GLN A 321 14.79 -6.02 -10.88
C GLN A 321 14.32 -4.63 -11.34
N ARG A 322 13.61 -3.86 -10.50
CA ARG A 322 13.15 -2.49 -10.84
C ARG A 322 14.27 -1.45 -10.78
N GLN A 323 15.19 -1.53 -9.80
CA GLN A 323 16.27 -0.54 -9.68
C GLN A 323 17.29 -0.62 -10.84
N VAL A 324 17.46 -1.80 -11.45
CA VAL A 324 18.30 -1.95 -12.65
C VAL A 324 17.63 -1.28 -13.87
N SER A 325 16.29 -1.32 -13.96
CA SER A 325 15.52 -0.73 -15.07
C SER A 325 15.49 0.81 -15.05
N VAL A 326 15.47 1.44 -13.87
CA VAL A 326 15.41 2.92 -13.76
C VAL A 326 16.78 3.56 -14.03
N ARG A 327 17.90 2.84 -13.82
CA ARG A 327 19.25 3.35 -14.09
C ARG A 327 19.68 3.25 -15.56
N SER A 328 18.94 2.52 -16.40
CA SER A 328 19.23 2.31 -17.82
C SER A 328 18.30 3.06 -18.77
N MET A 329 17.41 3.92 -18.27
CA MET A 329 16.70 4.87 -19.13
C MET A 329 17.57 6.12 -19.32
N PRO A 330 18.07 6.39 -20.54
CA PRO A 330 18.66 7.69 -20.83
C PRO A 330 17.58 8.75 -20.61
N PHE A 331 17.90 9.75 -19.79
CA PHE A 331 17.14 10.99 -19.79
C PHE A 331 17.31 11.62 -21.16
N VAL A 332 16.29 11.47 -22.01
CA VAL A 332 16.15 12.19 -23.29
C VAL A 332 15.15 13.31 -23.09
#